data_AF-A0A371PPJ8-F1
#
_entry.id   AF-A0A371PPJ8-F1
#
_cell.length_a   1.000
_cell.length_b   1.000
_cell.length_c   1.000
_cell.angle_alpha   90.00
_cell.angle_beta   90.00
_cell.angle_gamma   90.00
#
_symmetry.space_group_name_H-M   'P 1'
#
loop_
_entity.id
_entity.type
_entity.pdbx_description
1 polymer ?
#
loop_
_entity_poly.entity_id
_entity_poly.type
_entity_poly.pdbx_seq_one_letter_code
_entity_poly.pdbx_strand_id
1 'polypeptide(L)' 'MIDEFAKGNLRGRLRQDRKALLWKLDGLSEYDARRPLTATGTNLLGLVKHVATVEARYFGEV' A
#
# COMPACT_ATOMS: atom_id res chain seq x y z
N MET A 1 11.96 17.33 -20.52
CA MET A 1 13.16 16.73 -19.88
C MET A 1 13.00 16.59 -18.36
N ILE A 2 12.43 17.58 -17.65
CA ILE A 2 12.09 17.45 -16.21
C ILE A 2 10.95 16.44 -15.97
N ASP A 3 9.99 16.36 -16.89
CA ASP A 3 8.78 15.54 -16.74
C ASP A 3 9.07 14.03 -16.61
N GLU A 4 9.90 13.46 -17.49
CA GLU A 4 10.23 12.02 -17.43
C GLU A 4 11.05 11.66 -16.18
N PHE A 5 11.94 12.55 -15.73
CA PHE A 5 12.66 12.36 -14.47
C PHE A 5 11.71 12.41 -13.26
N ALA A 6 10.82 13.40 -13.19
CA ALA A 6 9.85 13.53 -12.11
C ALA A 6 8.88 12.34 -12.07
N LYS A 7 8.36 11.94 -13.23
CA LYS A 7 7.49 10.76 -13.40
C LYS A 7 8.19 9.47 -13.01
N GLY A 8 9.45 9.31 -13.39
CA GLY A 8 10.28 8.17 -12.99
C GLY A 8 10.45 8.09 -11.48
N ASN A 9 10.77 9.21 -10.82
CA ASN A 9 10.91 9.28 -9.36
C ASN A 9 9.61 8.95 -8.63
N LEU A 10 8.48 9.54 -9.04
CA LEU A 10 7.17 9.29 -8.42
C LEU A 10 6.74 7.83 -8.57
N ARG A 11 6.95 7.23 -9.75
CA ARG A 11 6.69 5.80 -9.97
C ARG A 11 7.61 4.90 -9.15
N GLY A 12 8.87 5.28 -9.00
CA GLY A 12 9.85 4.57 -8.17
C GLY A 12 9.42 4.57 -6.69
N ARG A 13 9.08 5.74 -6.17
CA ARG A 13 8.55 5.93 -4.81
C ARG A 13 7.30 5.07 -4.58
N LEU A 14 6.30 5.16 -5.47
CA LEU A 14 5.05 4.41 -5.35
C LEU A 14 5.31 2.88 -5.31
N ARG A 15 6.25 2.38 -6.12
CA ARG A 15 6.63 0.96 -6.11
C ARG A 15 7.34 0.57 -4.81
N GLN A 16 8.20 1.44 -4.28
CA GLN A 16 8.88 1.20 -3.01
C GLN A 16 7.88 1.13 -1.85
N ASP A 17 6.93 2.05 -1.79
CA ASP A 17 5.92 2.10 -0.74
C ASP A 17 5.00 0.87 -0.78
N ARG A 18 4.60 0.41 -1.99
CA ARG A 18 3.87 -0.85 -2.18
C ARG A 18 4.64 -2.06 -1.65
N LYS A 19 5.93 -2.17 -2.00
CA LYS A 19 6.79 -3.26 -1.51
C LYS A 19 6.90 -3.22 0.01
N ALA A 20 7.04 -2.03 0.60
CA ALA A 20 7.12 -1.89 2.05
C ALA A 20 5.82 -2.29 2.76
N LEU A 21 4.65 -2.00 2.18
CA LEU A 21 3.37 -2.46 2.72
C LEU A 21 3.27 -3.98 2.71
N LEU A 22 3.58 -4.62 1.57
CA LEU A 22 3.53 -6.08 1.46
C LEU A 22 4.54 -6.77 2.36
N TRP A 23 5.78 -6.27 2.42
CA TRP A 23 6.82 -6.81 3.29
C TRP A 23 6.41 -6.86 4.77
N LYS A 24 5.63 -5.87 5.24
CA LYS A 24 5.13 -5.85 6.63
C LYS A 24 4.10 -6.95 6.93
N LEU A 25 3.55 -7.60 5.91
CA LEU A 25 2.65 -8.75 6.06
C LEU A 25 3.39 -10.09 5.92
N ASP A 26 4.61 -10.10 5.41
CA ASP A 26 5.37 -11.33 5.19
C ASP A 26 5.60 -12.07 6.52
N GLY A 27 5.25 -13.36 6.54
CA GLY A 27 5.42 -14.22 7.72
C GLY A 27 4.36 -14.04 8.82
N LEU A 28 3.40 -13.11 8.67
CA LEU A 28 2.29 -12.99 9.61
C LEU A 28 1.27 -14.12 9.41
N SER A 29 0.67 -14.55 10.52
CA SER A 29 -0.54 -15.37 10.46
C SER A 29 -1.71 -14.56 9.91
N GLU A 30 -2.76 -15.24 9.40
CA GLU A 30 -3.99 -14.55 8.98
C GLU A 30 -4.61 -13.72 10.11
N TYR A 31 -4.54 -14.21 11.35
CA TYR A 31 -5.03 -13.49 12.52
C TYR A 31 -4.22 -12.22 12.76
N ASP A 32 -2.89 -12.30 12.75
CA ASP A 32 -2.02 -11.15 13.01
C ASP A 32 -2.13 -10.07 11.93
N ALA A 33 -2.38 -10.47 10.68
CA ALA A 33 -2.62 -9.53 9.60
C ALA A 33 -3.96 -8.77 9.76
N ARG A 34 -4.98 -9.40 10.35
CA ARG A 34 -6.36 -8.88 10.43
C ARG A 34 -6.73 -8.28 11.77
N ARG A 35 -6.00 -8.58 12.85
CA ARG A 35 -6.34 -8.10 14.19
C ARG A 35 -6.27 -6.57 14.27
N PRO A 36 -7.24 -5.89 14.89
CA PRO A 36 -7.14 -4.46 15.18
C PRO A 36 -5.91 -4.13 16.02
N LEU A 37 -5.20 -3.06 15.64
CA LEU A 37 -4.06 -2.49 16.37
C LEU A 37 -4.39 -1.10 16.95
N THR A 38 -5.57 -0.57 16.67
CA THR A 38 -6.08 0.70 17.22
C THR A 38 -7.54 0.56 17.62
N ALA A 39 -8.02 1.46 18.49
CA ALA A 39 -9.43 1.50 18.93
C ALA A 39 -10.44 1.71 17.78
N THR A 40 -10.01 2.33 16.68
CA THR A 40 -10.83 2.54 15.49
C THR A 40 -10.86 1.35 14.54
N GLY A 41 -10.21 0.23 14.89
CA GLY A 41 -10.24 -1.00 14.08
C GLY A 41 -9.14 -1.10 13.02
N THR A 42 -8.18 -0.18 12.97
CA THR A 42 -7.09 -0.21 11.98
C THR A 42 -6.26 -1.49 12.15
N ASN A 43 -6.07 -2.23 11.06
CA ASN A 43 -5.25 -3.43 11.00
C ASN A 43 -4.36 -3.43 9.74
N LEU A 44 -3.32 -4.27 9.72
CA LEU A 44 -2.31 -4.25 8.65
C LEU A 44 -2.89 -4.61 7.28
N LEU A 45 -3.73 -5.64 7.22
CA LEU A 45 -4.40 -6.02 5.97
C LEU A 45 -5.36 -4.93 5.49
N GLY A 46 -6.03 -4.25 6.42
CA GLY A 46 -6.92 -3.13 6.14
C GLY A 46 -6.19 -1.94 5.52
N LEU A 47 -4.94 -1.68 5.94
CA LEU A 47 -4.10 -0.65 5.32
C LEU A 47 -3.76 -1.02 3.87
N VAL A 48 -3.42 -2.29 3.58
CA VAL A 48 -3.18 -2.76 2.21
C VAL A 48 -4.43 -2.57 1.35
N LYS A 49 -5.60 -3.00 1.86
CA LYS A 49 -6.89 -2.82 1.16
C LYS A 49 -7.16 -1.34 0.87
N HIS A 50 -7.01 -0.47 1.87
CA HIS A 50 -7.25 0.95 1.72
C HIS A 50 -6.39 1.57 0.62
N VAL A 51 -5.07 1.33 0.68
CA VAL A 51 -4.13 1.88 -0.31
C VAL A 51 -4.41 1.32 -1.71
N ALA A 52 -4.66 0.02 -1.86
CA ALA A 52 -5.00 -0.57 -3.14
C ALA A 52 -6.28 0.04 -3.74
N THR A 53 -7.33 0.24 -2.93
CA THR A 53 -8.56 0.90 -3.38
C THR A 53 -8.32 2.36 -3.76
N VAL A 54 -7.52 3.11 -2.99
CA VAL A 54 -7.18 4.49 -3.32
C VAL A 54 -6.41 4.57 -4.64
N GLU A 55 -5.41 3.72 -4.83
CA GLU A 55 -4.63 3.68 -6.07
C GLU A 55 -5.48 3.30 -7.28
N ALA A 56 -6.38 2.32 -7.16
CA ALA A 56 -7.32 1.98 -8.23
C ALA A 56 -8.20 3.17 -8.61
N ARG A 57 -8.70 3.94 -7.63
CA ARG A 57 -9.50 5.14 -7.90
C ARG A 57 -8.73 6.25 -8.62
N TYR A 58 -7.42 6.39 -8.36
CA TYR A 58 -6.60 7.42 -9.02
C TYR A 58 -6.07 6.99 -10.39
N PHE A 59 -5.70 5.72 -10.56
CA PHE A 59 -5.00 5.23 -11.76
C PHE A 59 -5.89 4.40 -12.70
N GLY A 60 -7.14 4.14 -12.31
CA GLY A 60 -8.11 3.36 -13.08
C GLY A 60 -8.43 2.02 -12.42
N GLU A 61 -9.69 1.61 -12.55
CA GLU A 61 -10.10 0.24 -12.30
C GLU A 61 -9.51 -0.64 -13.41
N VAL A 62 -8.91 -1.78 -13.03
CA VAL A 62 -8.35 -2.77 -13.97
C VAL A 62 -9.45 -3.68 -14.46
#